data_AF-A0A1D2IJU4-F1
#
_entry.id   AF-A0A1D2IJU4-F1
#
_cell.length_a   1.000
_cell.length_b   1.000
_cell.length_c   1.000
_cell.angle_alpha   90.00
_cell.angle_beta   90.00
_cell.angle_gamma   90.00
#
_symmetry.space_group_name_H-M   'P 1'
#
loop_
_entity.id
_entity.type
_entity.pdbx_description
1 polymer ?
#
loop_
_entity_poly.entity_id
_entity_poly.type
_entity_poly.pdbx_seq_one_letter_code
_entity_poly.pdbx_strand_id
1 'polypeptide(L)'
;MRPNRRMVAHMAAMLPGVRVNIDPEPGPDRAAFRIGTELYRMEPGVREYVLLARLTAGERPDTRPVFLFCGQRAITNQAATRYLARHHERLARKHGSHSFVLLLRVVNSQAYGPDVVEVVGDVTRAAQTPLPVPAESSADPAPAPAPASRRKQQKP
;
A
#
# COMPACT_ATOMS: atom_id res chain seq x y z
N MET A 1 -7.68 3.18 -15.47
CA MET A 1 -6.61 3.97 -14.82
C MET A 1 -5.32 3.18 -14.94
N ARG A 2 -4.37 3.58 -15.80
CA ARG A 2 -3.08 2.86 -15.92
C ARG A 2 -2.22 3.25 -14.70
N PRO A 3 -1.78 2.31 -13.85
CA PRO A 3 -0.89 2.64 -12.75
C PRO A 3 0.44 3.15 -13.32
N ASN A 4 0.99 4.21 -12.72
CA ASN A 4 2.30 4.74 -13.10
C ASN A 4 3.38 3.73 -12.70
N ARG A 5 3.79 2.87 -13.65
CA ARG A 5 4.78 1.79 -13.45
C ARG A 5 6.06 2.28 -12.76
N ARG A 6 6.51 3.51 -13.03
CA ARG A 6 7.69 4.10 -12.39
C ARG A 6 7.46 4.36 -10.91
N MET A 7 6.29 4.93 -10.54
CA MET A 7 5.92 5.17 -9.15
C MET A 7 5.81 3.86 -8.38
N VAL A 8 5.18 2.84 -8.97
CA VAL A 8 5.06 1.49 -8.37
C VAL A 8 6.45 0.89 -8.12
N ALA A 9 7.38 0.98 -9.07
CA ALA A 9 8.74 0.49 -8.89
C ALA A 9 9.51 1.27 -7.79
N HIS A 10 9.33 2.59 -7.71
CA HIS A 10 9.96 3.40 -6.65
C HIS A 10 9.39 3.08 -5.27
N MET A 11 8.07 2.86 -5.17
CA MET A 11 7.45 2.39 -3.94
C MET A 11 7.95 1.00 -3.55
N ALA A 12 8.04 0.06 -4.49
CA ALA A 12 8.54 -1.28 -4.19
C ALA A 12 9.99 -1.27 -3.67
N ALA A 13 10.83 -0.37 -4.20
CA ALA A 13 12.23 -0.24 -3.79
C ALA A 13 12.41 0.42 -2.41
N MET A 14 11.63 1.45 -2.08
CA MET A 14 11.83 2.23 -0.85
C MET A 14 10.83 1.92 0.27
N LEU A 15 9.67 1.36 -0.08
CA LEU A 15 8.56 1.03 0.82
C LEU A 15 8.13 -0.43 0.62
N PRO A 16 9.02 -1.42 0.84
CA PRO A 16 8.73 -2.82 0.58
C PRO A 16 7.61 -3.40 1.46
N GLY A 17 7.26 -2.73 2.55
CA GLY A 17 6.15 -3.04 3.45
C GLY A 17 4.79 -2.48 3.00
N VAL A 18 4.75 -1.74 1.90
CA VAL A 18 3.51 -1.16 1.35
C VAL A 18 3.11 -1.91 0.08
N ARG A 19 1.82 -2.25 -0.01
CA ARG A 19 1.17 -2.65 -1.26
C ARG A 19 -0.07 -1.80 -1.47
N VAL A 20 -0.30 -1.44 -2.72
CA VAL A 20 -1.52 -0.77 -3.16
C VAL A 20 -2.24 -1.73 -4.08
N ASN A 21 -3.51 -2.02 -3.79
CA ASN A 21 -4.31 -2.81 -4.72
C ASN A 21 -4.55 -1.99 -6.00
N ILE A 22 -3.97 -2.45 -7.10
CA ILE A 22 -4.09 -1.86 -8.44
C ILE A 22 -4.94 -2.71 -9.38
N ASP A 23 -5.61 -3.74 -8.85
CA ASP A 23 -6.46 -4.62 -9.64
C ASP A 23 -7.54 -3.78 -10.33
N PRO A 24 -7.78 -4.04 -11.63
CA PRO A 24 -8.76 -3.28 -12.41
C PRO A 24 -10.19 -3.62 -11.99
N GLU A 25 -10.40 -4.77 -11.34
CA GLU A 25 -11.71 -5.26 -10.95
C GLU A 25 -12.34 -4.35 -9.87
N PRO A 26 -13.58 -3.91 -10.06
CA PRO A 26 -14.34 -3.22 -9.01
C PRO A 26 -14.46 -4.13 -7.78
N GLY A 27 -14.06 -3.61 -6.62
CA GLY A 27 -14.16 -4.37 -5.38
C GLY A 27 -13.93 -3.51 -4.14
N PRO A 28 -14.27 -4.03 -2.95
CA PRO A 28 -14.09 -3.32 -1.68
C PRO A 28 -12.61 -3.03 -1.37
N ASP A 29 -11.70 -3.79 -2.00
CA ASP A 29 -10.26 -3.64 -1.84
C ASP A 29 -9.62 -2.74 -2.90
N ARG A 30 -10.40 -2.12 -3.80
CA ARG A 30 -9.85 -1.26 -4.85
C ARG A 30 -9.08 -0.09 -4.24
N ALA A 31 -7.83 0.08 -4.67
CA ALA A 31 -6.90 1.06 -4.10
C ALA A 31 -6.64 0.90 -2.59
N ALA A 32 -7.03 -0.21 -1.96
CA ALA A 32 -6.74 -0.46 -0.55
C ALA A 32 -5.22 -0.51 -0.33
N PHE A 33 -4.77 0.06 0.79
CA PHE A 33 -3.38 -0.06 1.22
C PHE A 33 -3.22 -1.25 2.13
N ARG A 34 -2.19 -2.04 1.87
CA ARG A 34 -1.64 -2.99 2.84
C ARG A 34 -0.33 -2.42 3.34
N ILE A 35 -0.21 -2.23 4.65
CA ILE A 35 0.99 -1.68 5.29
C ILE A 35 1.35 -2.62 6.44
N GLY A 36 2.44 -3.36 6.28
CA GLY A 36 2.70 -4.50 7.14
C GLY A 36 1.53 -5.50 7.07
N THR A 37 0.91 -5.79 8.21
CA THR A 37 -0.24 -6.69 8.31
C THR A 37 -1.59 -5.98 8.22
N GLU A 38 -1.61 -4.65 8.24
CA GLU A 38 -2.85 -3.88 8.29
C GLU A 38 -3.38 -3.55 6.90
N LEU A 39 -4.72 -3.57 6.77
CA LEU A 39 -5.44 -3.27 5.53
C LEU A 39 -6.32 -2.03 5.71
N TYR A 40 -6.09 -1.03 4.87
CA TYR A 40 -6.81 0.24 4.86
C TYR A 40 -7.67 0.36 3.60
N ARG A 41 -8.95 0.01 3.75
CA ARG A 41 -9.97 0.12 2.70
C ARG A 41 -10.51 1.54 2.61
N MET A 42 -10.67 2.02 1.39
CA MET A 42 -11.33 3.29 1.11
C MET A 42 -12.84 3.15 1.21
N GLU A 43 -13.49 4.15 1.77
CA GLU A 43 -14.91 4.45 1.56
C GLU A 43 -14.99 5.80 0.80
N PRO A 44 -15.25 5.78 -0.51
CA PRO A 44 -15.19 6.98 -1.34
C PRO A 44 -16.04 8.13 -0.78
N GLY A 45 -15.43 9.30 -0.62
CA GLY A 45 -16.09 10.50 -0.11
C GLY A 45 -16.25 10.57 1.40
N VAL A 46 -16.03 9.46 2.14
CA VAL A 46 -16.26 9.37 3.59
C VAL A 46 -14.96 9.14 4.36
N ARG A 47 -14.18 8.14 3.96
CA ARG A 47 -12.94 7.75 4.63
C ARG A 47 -11.93 7.27 3.61
N GLU A 48 -10.91 8.08 3.38
CA GLU A 48 -9.95 7.84 2.32
C GLU A 48 -8.54 8.05 2.88
N TYR A 49 -7.58 7.33 2.33
CA TYR A 49 -6.22 7.33 2.85
C TYR A 49 -5.22 7.87 1.83
N VAL A 50 -4.15 8.44 2.35
CA VAL A 50 -2.98 8.85 1.58
C VAL A 50 -1.71 8.65 2.37
N LEU A 51 -0.69 8.12 1.72
CA LEU A 51 0.66 8.09 2.24
C LEU A 51 1.37 9.39 1.90
N LEU A 52 1.88 10.05 2.94
CA LEU A 52 2.81 11.16 2.84
C LEU A 52 4.18 10.66 3.27
N ALA A 53 5.13 10.57 2.34
CA ALA A 53 6.48 10.14 2.66
C ALA A 53 7.54 11.14 2.22
N ARG A 54 8.59 11.25 3.04
CA ARG A 54 9.90 11.79 2.67
C ARG A 54 10.87 10.62 2.72
N LEU A 55 11.55 10.35 1.61
CA LEU A 55 12.45 9.21 1.46
C LEU A 55 13.83 9.70 1.07
N THR A 56 14.83 9.29 1.84
CA THR A 56 16.24 9.54 1.60
C THR A 56 16.88 8.22 1.18
N ALA A 57 17.32 8.11 -0.08
CA ALA A 57 18.12 6.95 -0.47
C ALA A 57 19.47 7.02 0.26
N GLY A 58 19.85 5.92 0.90
CA GLY A 58 20.87 5.87 1.96
C GLY A 58 22.19 6.62 1.70
N GLU A 59 22.72 7.15 2.81
CA GLU A 59 24.10 7.51 3.15
C GLU A 59 24.90 8.50 2.29
N ARG A 60 24.48 8.86 1.07
CA ARG A 60 25.17 9.94 0.36
C ARG A 60 24.72 11.30 0.92
N PRO A 61 25.64 12.13 1.45
CA PRO A 61 25.31 13.43 2.06
C PRO A 61 24.51 14.36 1.13
N ASP A 62 24.68 14.19 -0.19
CA ASP A 62 24.08 15.06 -1.21
C ASP A 62 22.83 14.48 -1.89
N THR A 63 22.32 13.32 -1.45
CA THR A 63 21.11 12.77 -2.05
C THR A 63 19.89 13.56 -1.61
N ARG A 64 19.31 14.31 -2.55
CA ARG A 64 18.08 15.08 -2.33
C ARG A 64 16.93 14.15 -1.92
N PRO A 65 16.18 14.48 -0.85
CA PRO A 65 15.04 13.68 -0.43
C PRO A 65 13.96 13.67 -1.51
N VAL A 66 13.31 12.52 -1.70
CA VAL A 66 12.15 12.37 -2.56
C VAL A 66 10.89 12.47 -1.69
N PHE A 67 9.96 13.31 -2.10
CA PHE A 67 8.62 13.32 -1.51
C PHE A 67 7.67 12.48 -2.35
N LEU A 68 6.91 11.62 -1.69
CA LEU A 68 5.89 10.77 -2.30
C LEU A 68 4.54 11.08 -1.67
N PHE A 69 3.57 11.35 -2.54
CA PHE A 69 2.15 11.34 -2.21
C PHE A 69 1.51 10.16 -2.95
N CYS A 70 1.01 9.18 -2.19
CA CYS A 70 0.32 8.03 -2.76
C CYS A 70 -1.07 7.93 -2.12
N GLY A 71 -2.03 8.57 -2.76
CA GLY A 71 -3.42 8.64 -2.33
C GLY A 71 -4.33 7.71 -3.13
N GLN A 72 -5.41 7.27 -2.50
CA GLN A 72 -6.42 6.40 -3.12
C GLN A 72 -7.24 7.13 -4.20
N ARG A 73 -7.32 8.47 -4.12
CA ARG A 73 -7.96 9.35 -5.10
C ARG A 73 -7.14 10.62 -5.34
N ALA A 74 -7.43 11.33 -6.43
CA ALA A 74 -6.76 12.60 -6.75
C ALA A 74 -6.90 13.62 -5.60
N ILE A 75 -8.09 13.73 -5.00
CA ILE A 75 -8.36 14.65 -3.88
C ILE A 75 -7.48 14.35 -2.65
N THR A 76 -7.16 13.09 -2.41
CA THR A 76 -6.31 12.70 -1.28
C THR A 76 -4.85 13.11 -1.47
N ASN A 77 -4.35 13.17 -2.72
CA ASN A 77 -3.02 13.72 -2.99
C ASN A 77 -2.98 15.23 -2.73
N GLN A 78 -4.04 15.95 -3.10
CA GLN A 78 -4.17 17.37 -2.79
C GLN A 78 -4.19 17.61 -1.28
N ALA A 79 -4.91 16.78 -0.52
CA ALA A 79 -4.96 16.84 0.93
C ALA A 79 -3.57 16.63 1.56
N ALA A 80 -2.81 15.63 1.11
CA ALA A 80 -1.45 15.39 1.59
C ALA A 80 -0.49 16.55 1.29
N THR A 81 -0.58 17.16 0.10
CA THR A 81 0.21 18.35 -0.25
C THR A 81 -0.11 19.53 0.68
N ARG A 82 -1.41 19.78 0.94
CA ARG A 82 -1.84 20.83 1.87
C ARG A 82 -1.35 20.56 3.29
N TYR A 83 -1.47 19.31 3.75
CA TYR A 83 -0.98 18.90 5.07
C TYR A 83 0.53 19.13 5.19
N LEU A 84 1.32 18.73 4.19
CA LEU A 84 2.77 18.97 4.16
C LEU A 84 3.06 20.47 4.22
N ALA A 85 2.42 21.28 3.38
CA ALA A 85 2.64 22.73 3.35
C ALA A 85 2.34 23.40 4.71
N ARG A 86 1.24 23.00 5.37
CA ARG A 86 0.84 23.54 6.69
C ARG A 86 1.69 23.07 7.86
N HIS A 87 2.34 21.91 7.74
CA HIS A 87 3.04 21.27 8.86
C HIS A 87 4.52 20.99 8.60
N HIS A 88 5.09 21.53 7.53
CA HIS A 88 6.47 21.25 7.12
C HIS A 88 7.49 21.55 8.24
N GLU A 89 7.33 22.66 8.98
CA GLU A 89 8.24 22.99 10.10
C GLU A 89 8.16 21.95 11.23
N ARG A 90 6.93 21.54 11.60
CA ARG A 90 6.73 20.54 12.66
C ARG A 90 7.31 19.19 12.23
N LEU A 91 7.10 18.80 10.98
CA LEU A 91 7.64 17.56 10.42
C LEU A 91 9.16 17.61 10.34
N ALA A 92 9.74 18.75 9.93
CA ALA A 92 11.19 18.95 9.89
C ALA A 92 11.81 18.88 11.28
N ARG A 93 11.16 19.44 12.32
CA ARG A 93 11.64 19.32 13.70
C ARG A 93 11.54 17.88 14.23
N LYS A 94 10.44 17.19 13.93
CA LYS A 94 10.18 15.83 14.43
C LYS A 94 11.07 14.77 13.77
N HIS A 95 11.23 14.84 12.45
CA HIS A 95 11.92 13.81 11.67
C HIS A 95 13.31 14.23 11.20
N GLY A 96 13.66 15.51 11.33
CA GLY A 96 14.96 16.03 10.90
C GLY A 96 15.23 15.77 9.41
N SER A 97 16.41 15.23 9.13
CA SER A 97 16.82 14.77 7.80
C SER A 97 16.38 13.34 7.48
N HIS A 98 15.81 12.61 8.44
CA HIS A 98 15.47 11.20 8.27
C HIS A 98 14.25 10.99 7.36
N SER A 99 14.16 9.77 6.83
CA SER A 99 12.96 9.34 6.13
C SER A 99 11.79 9.21 7.10
N PHE A 100 10.59 9.53 6.61
CA PHE A 100 9.36 9.26 7.33
C PHE A 100 8.23 8.89 6.36
N VAL A 101 7.26 8.15 6.87
CA VAL A 101 6.04 7.76 6.15
C VAL A 101 4.87 7.92 7.11
N LEU A 102 3.99 8.88 6.79
CA LEU A 102 2.76 9.09 7.53
C LEU A 102 1.59 8.53 6.74
N LEU A 103 0.71 7.82 7.45
CA LEU A 103 -0.61 7.49 6.94
C LEU A 103 -1.58 8.57 7.39
N LEU A 104 -2.19 9.25 6.41
CA LEU A 104 -3.20 10.26 6.65
C LEU A 104 -4.56 9.73 6.22
N ARG A 105 -5.59 10.09 6.98
CA ARG A 105 -7.01 9.87 6.66
C ARG A 105 -7.62 11.20 6.26
N VAL A 106 -8.19 11.27 5.06
CA VAL A 106 -9.04 12.38 4.62
C VAL A 106 -10.48 12.05 5.04
N VAL A 107 -11.08 12.94 5.82
CA VAL A 107 -12.39 12.73 6.44
C VAL A 107 -13.45 13.45 5.63
N ASN A 108 -14.47 12.71 5.22
CA ASN A 108 -15.64 13.22 4.53
C ASN A 108 -15.26 14.20 3.40
N SER A 109 -14.42 13.74 2.47
CA SER A 109 -13.91 14.55 1.36
C SER A 109 -15.02 15.01 0.41
N GLN A 110 -16.19 14.36 0.45
CA GLN A 110 -17.37 14.81 -0.27
C GLN A 110 -17.92 16.13 0.28
N ALA A 111 -17.90 16.33 1.60
CA ALA A 111 -18.40 17.55 2.24
C ALA A 111 -17.31 18.63 2.37
N TYR A 112 -16.10 18.25 2.77
CA TYR A 112 -15.04 19.18 3.15
C TYR A 112 -13.88 19.25 2.15
N GLY A 113 -13.97 18.50 1.04
CA GLY A 113 -12.89 18.42 0.08
C GLY A 113 -11.59 17.90 0.72
N PRO A 114 -10.43 18.49 0.40
CA PRO A 114 -9.13 18.04 0.90
C PRO A 114 -8.73 18.65 2.25
N ASP A 115 -9.62 19.37 2.94
CA ASP A 115 -9.23 20.22 4.08
C ASP A 115 -9.21 19.53 5.45
N VAL A 116 -10.01 18.47 5.65
CA VAL A 116 -10.07 17.73 6.91
C VAL A 116 -9.23 16.46 6.81
N VAL A 117 -8.10 16.47 7.50
CA VAL A 117 -7.10 15.40 7.49
C VAL A 117 -6.70 15.02 8.90
N GLU A 118 -6.76 13.73 9.20
CA GLU A 118 -6.31 13.13 10.46
C GLU A 118 -5.03 12.33 10.21
N VAL A 119 -4.08 12.40 11.14
CA VAL A 119 -2.92 11.50 11.14
C VAL A 119 -3.35 10.18 11.77
N VAL A 120 -3.39 9.11 10.98
CA VAL A 120 -3.64 7.76 11.49
C VAL A 120 -2.45 7.27 12.29
N GLY A 121 -1.24 7.50 11.76
CA GLY A 121 -0.01 7.14 12.44
C GLY A 121 1.24 7.36 11.61
N ASP A 122 2.37 7.25 12.28
CA ASP A 122 3.68 7.09 11.66
C ASP A 122 3.89 5.62 11.34
N VAL A 123 3.89 5.29 10.05
CA VAL A 123 4.01 3.92 9.55
C VAL A 123 5.40 3.64 8.99
N THR A 124 6.39 4.49 9.26
CA THR A 124 7.75 4.41 8.67
C THR A 124 8.35 3.02 8.80
N ARG A 125 8.34 2.45 10.01
CA ARG A 125 8.89 1.10 10.27
C ARG A 125 8.14 0.02 9.49
N ALA A 126 6.82 0.01 9.55
CA ALA A 126 6.01 -0.99 8.86
C ALA A 126 6.13 -0.88 7.34
N ALA A 127 6.24 0.34 6.82
CA ALA A 127 6.36 0.61 5.39
C ALA A 127 7.74 0.26 4.83
N GLN A 128 8.81 0.39 5.64
CA GLN A 128 10.18 0.05 5.23
C GLN A 128 10.56 -1.41 5.49
N THR A 129 9.81 -2.13 6.33
CA THR A 129 10.04 -3.56 6.56
C THR A 129 9.39 -4.37 5.44
N PRO A 130 10.11 -5.25 4.73
CA PRO A 130 9.51 -6.11 3.72
C PRO A 130 8.30 -6.88 4.26
N LEU A 131 7.22 -6.93 3.47
CA LEU A 131 6.08 -7.78 3.83
C LEU A 131 6.54 -9.24 3.95
N PRO A 132 6.00 -10.01 4.92
CA PRO A 132 6.19 -11.44 4.95
C PRO A 132 5.81 -12.01 3.58
N VAL A 133 6.69 -12.80 2.97
CA VAL A 133 6.33 -13.59 1.79
C VAL A 133 5.20 -14.51 2.26
N PRO A 134 4.01 -14.46 1.65
CA PRO A 134 2.98 -15.44 1.94
C PRO A 134 3.62 -16.81 1.71
N ALA A 135 3.69 -17.66 2.73
CA ALA A 135 4.08 -19.04 2.52
C ALA A 135 3.18 -19.56 1.40
N GLU A 136 3.79 -19.91 0.27
CA GLU A 136 3.08 -20.60 -0.80
C GLU A 136 2.41 -21.79 -0.13
N SER A 137 1.09 -21.78 -0.10
CA SER A 137 0.33 -22.95 0.31
C SER A 137 0.73 -24.04 -0.68
N SER A 138 1.63 -24.91 -0.26
CA SER A 138 1.98 -26.15 -0.94
C SER A 138 0.75 -27.05 -0.92
N ALA A 139 -0.24 -26.70 -1.74
CA ALA A 139 -1.18 -27.66 -2.28
C ALA A 139 -0.48 -28.31 -3.46
N ASP A 140 0.43 -29.22 -3.14
CA ASP A 140 0.87 -30.24 -4.06
C ASP A 140 -0.34 -31.17 -4.25
N PRO A 141 -1.02 -31.21 -5.41
CA PRO A 141 -2.07 -32.18 -5.60
C PRO A 141 -1.38 -33.53 -5.79
N ALA A 142 -1.46 -34.37 -4.75
CA ALA A 142 -1.02 -35.76 -4.80
C ALA A 142 -1.52 -36.42 -6.11
N PRO A 143 -0.66 -37.12 -6.86
CA PRO A 143 -1.07 -37.78 -8.09
C PRO A 143 -2.13 -38.85 -7.75
N ALA A 144 -3.30 -38.73 -8.38
CA ALA A 144 -4.41 -39.65 -8.20
C ALA A 144 -4.01 -41.10 -8.52
N PRO A 145 -4.47 -42.10 -7.75
CA PRO A 145 -4.19 -43.50 -8.05
C PRO A 145 -4.91 -43.95 -9.33
N ALA A 146 -4.19 -44.70 -10.17
CA ALA A 146 -4.67 -45.24 -11.44
C ALA A 146 -5.91 -46.16 -11.29
N PRO A 147 -6.83 -46.18 -12.26
CA PRO A 147 -8.03 -47.01 -12.16
C PRO A 147 -7.70 -48.51 -12.34
N ALA A 148 -8.21 -49.32 -11.40
CA ALA A 148 -8.11 -50.78 -11.41
C ALA A 148 -8.89 -51.40 -12.59
N SER A 149 -8.19 -52.22 -13.39
CA SER A 149 -8.77 -53.07 -14.43
C SER A 149 -9.80 -54.04 -13.87
N ARG A 150 -11.08 -53.80 -14.18
CA ARG A 150 -12.18 -54.70 -13.87
C ARG A 150 -12.13 -55.92 -14.81
N ARG A 151 -11.54 -57.03 -14.34
CA ARG A 151 -11.68 -58.36 -14.94
C ARG A 151 -13.18 -58.69 -15.05
N LYS A 152 -13.73 -58.72 -16.27
CA LYS A 152 -14.99 -59.41 -16.55
C LYS A 152 -14.70 -60.91 -16.55
N GLN A 153 -15.17 -61.60 -15.51
CA GLN A 153 -15.25 -63.05 -15.46
C GLN A 153 -16.43 -63.55 -16.30
N GLN A 154 -16.19 -64.67 -16.96
CA GLN A 154 -17.13 -65.55 -17.67
C GLN A 154 -18.16 -66.18 -16.72
N LYS A 155 -19.37 -66.45 -17.25
CA LYS A 155 -20.09 -67.75 -17.16
C LYS A 155 -21.47 -67.66 -17.82
N PRO A 156 -22.14 -68.78 -18.16
CA PRO A 156 -21.69 -70.17 -18.27
C PRO A 156 -21.72 -70.74 -19.70
#